data_AF-A0A2H3D237-F1
#
_entry.id   AF-A0A2H3D237-F1
#
_cell.length_a   1.000
_cell.length_b   1.000
_cell.length_c   1.000
_cell.angle_alpha   90.00
_cell.angle_beta   90.00
_cell.angle_gamma   90.00
#
_symmetry.space_group_name_H-M   'P 1'
#
loop_
_entity.id
_entity.type
_entity.pdbx_description
1 polymer ?
#
loop_
_entity_poly.entity_id
_entity_poly.type
_entity_poly.pdbx_seq_one_letter_code
_entity_poly.pdbx_strand_id
1 'polypeptide(L)'
;ISNSVPDIQGFIARDGDSKELVLALRGSASIIDIMVDSAIVLVPLITPGVEAPSGVRVHSGFLVGWNSIAIQIISVIKQQLFLHPDLKNLVTTGHSLGGSLATLAAICLRRNFPSLTTRTYSYGAPRIGNKESADYFNDEFGVNASRVVHSNDGVPTMIPTSLGYHHHGAPLNTGRRRTLSREDSTKQCSPDGEDPRCSASVPSEGVNAAHMTYFGILATTPFCI
;
A
#
# COMPACT_ATOMS: atom_id res chain seq x y z
N ILE A 1 -16.32 5.13 0.75
CA ILE A 1 -15.83 4.84 2.11
C ILE A 1 -15.32 6.16 2.67
N SER A 2 -15.80 6.57 3.85
CA SER A 2 -15.37 7.82 4.47
C SER A 2 -15.46 7.68 5.99
N ASN A 3 -14.38 8.01 6.68
CA ASN A 3 -14.35 8.18 8.12
C ASN A 3 -13.67 9.51 8.45
N SER A 4 -14.43 10.45 9.00
CA SER A 4 -13.97 11.82 9.25
C SER A 4 -13.03 11.94 10.45
N VAL A 5 -13.03 10.98 11.39
CA VAL A 5 -12.20 11.07 12.61
C VAL A 5 -10.71 10.88 12.28
N PRO A 6 -10.28 9.83 11.58
CA PRO A 6 -8.92 9.71 11.06
C PRO A 6 -8.74 10.29 9.63
N ASP A 7 -9.74 11.00 9.09
CA ASP A 7 -9.81 11.51 7.70
C ASP A 7 -9.40 10.47 6.63
N ILE A 8 -10.01 9.29 6.72
CA ILE A 8 -9.76 8.21 5.76
C ILE A 8 -10.86 8.21 4.71
N GLN A 9 -10.44 8.29 3.45
CA GLN A 9 -11.34 8.31 2.29
C GLN A 9 -10.91 7.28 1.26
N GLY A 10 -11.88 6.75 0.52
CA GLY A 10 -11.63 5.81 -0.56
C GLY A 10 -12.90 5.29 -1.21
N PHE A 11 -12.73 4.47 -2.24
CA PHE A 11 -13.83 3.85 -2.96
C PHE A 11 -13.52 2.40 -3.29
N ILE A 12 -14.58 1.64 -3.56
CA ILE A 12 -14.50 0.31 -4.16
C ILE A 12 -15.12 0.41 -5.54
N ALA A 13 -14.37 0.09 -6.57
CA ALA A 13 -14.85 -0.05 -7.93
C ALA A 13 -14.87 -1.52 -8.34
N ARG A 14 -15.73 -1.86 -9.28
CA ARG A 14 -15.79 -3.18 -9.90
C ARG A 14 -15.40 -3.03 -11.37
N ASP A 15 -14.43 -3.81 -11.80
CA ASP A 15 -14.06 -3.97 -13.20
C ASP A 15 -14.53 -5.35 -13.67
N GLY A 16 -15.54 -5.35 -14.55
CA GLY A 16 -16.11 -6.58 -15.10
C GLY A 16 -15.23 -7.27 -16.13
N ASP A 17 -14.38 -6.52 -16.83
CA ASP A 17 -13.50 -7.06 -17.88
C ASP A 17 -12.34 -7.83 -17.24
N SER A 18 -11.72 -7.24 -16.21
CA SER A 18 -10.66 -7.88 -15.43
C SER A 18 -11.18 -8.79 -14.30
N LYS A 19 -12.51 -8.84 -14.10
CA LYS A 19 -13.20 -9.59 -13.05
C LYS A 19 -12.64 -9.31 -11.65
N GLU A 20 -12.48 -8.03 -11.33
CA GLU A 20 -11.83 -7.57 -10.10
C GLU A 20 -12.62 -6.50 -9.34
N LEU A 21 -12.42 -6.47 -8.02
CA LEU A 21 -12.78 -5.33 -7.19
C LEU A 21 -11.52 -4.54 -6.88
N VAL A 22 -11.58 -3.24 -7.06
CA VAL A 22 -10.48 -2.30 -6.79
C VAL A 22 -10.84 -1.45 -5.59
N LEU A 23 -10.15 -1.65 -4.48
CA LEU A 23 -10.16 -0.74 -3.33
C LEU A 23 -9.08 0.32 -3.53
N ALA A 24 -9.50 1.56 -3.76
CA ALA A 24 -8.60 2.71 -3.85
C ALA A 24 -8.74 3.57 -2.59
N LEU A 25 -7.63 3.80 -1.91
CA LEU A 25 -7.56 4.63 -0.70
C LEU A 25 -6.83 5.94 -1.00
N ARG A 26 -7.43 7.05 -0.57
CA ARG A 26 -6.92 8.40 -0.78
C ARG A 26 -5.69 8.62 0.11
N GLY A 27 -4.68 9.31 -0.43
CA GLY A 27 -3.65 9.94 0.40
C GLY A 27 -4.20 11.08 1.24
N SER A 28 -3.35 11.71 2.03
CA SER A 28 -3.71 12.89 2.83
C SER A 28 -3.23 14.18 2.18
N ALA A 29 -3.97 15.25 2.41
CA ALA A 29 -3.57 16.60 2.01
C ALA A 29 -2.39 17.14 2.83
N SER A 30 -2.14 16.57 4.02
CA SER A 30 -0.98 16.88 4.87
C SER A 30 -0.32 15.59 5.38
N ILE A 31 0.63 15.09 4.61
CA ILE A 31 1.39 13.88 4.95
C ILE A 31 2.34 14.15 6.13
N ILE A 32 2.80 15.40 6.29
CA ILE A 32 3.69 15.81 7.38
C ILE A 32 2.97 15.70 8.72
N ASP A 33 1.74 16.20 8.85
CA ASP A 33 0.98 16.13 10.12
C ASP A 33 0.75 14.69 10.56
N ILE A 34 0.48 13.78 9.60
CA ILE A 34 0.33 12.36 9.91
C ILE A 34 1.64 11.74 10.38
N MET A 35 2.79 12.17 9.87
CA MET A 35 4.06 11.51 10.21
C MET A 35 4.73 12.11 11.45
N VAL A 36 4.49 13.39 11.72
CA VAL A 36 5.09 14.10 12.86
C VAL A 36 4.21 14.01 14.12
N ASP A 37 2.88 14.09 13.98
CA ASP A 37 1.97 14.05 15.15
C ASP A 37 1.45 12.64 15.45
N SER A 38 1.39 11.75 14.46
CA SER A 38 0.97 10.38 14.74
C SER A 38 2.13 9.57 15.31
N ALA A 39 1.81 8.78 16.33
CA ALA A 39 2.77 7.94 17.00
C ALA A 39 3.42 6.98 15.99
N ILE A 40 4.66 7.28 15.56
CA ILE A 40 5.61 6.40 14.82
C ILE A 40 5.97 5.15 15.66
N VAL A 41 5.16 4.82 16.66
CA VAL A 41 5.24 3.65 17.50
C VAL A 41 4.85 2.42 16.68
N LEU A 42 5.75 1.44 16.70
CA LEU A 42 5.53 0.10 16.15
C LEU A 42 4.67 -0.72 17.11
N VAL A 43 3.43 -0.98 16.69
CA VAL A 43 2.45 -1.79 17.46
C VAL A 43 2.20 -3.13 16.77
N PRO A 44 1.81 -4.19 17.50
CA PRO A 44 1.44 -5.46 16.89
C PRO A 44 0.37 -5.29 15.80
N LEU A 45 0.49 -6.01 14.68
CA LEU A 45 -0.53 -6.01 13.63
C LEU A 45 -1.79 -6.74 14.10
N ILE A 46 -2.79 -5.95 14.53
CA ILE A 46 -4.10 -6.45 14.95
C ILE A 46 -5.16 -5.81 14.05
N THR A 47 -5.68 -6.57 13.08
CA THR A 47 -6.72 -6.15 12.13
C THR A 47 -7.71 -7.30 11.92
N PRO A 48 -9.00 -7.03 11.58
CA PRO A 48 -10.01 -8.07 11.45
C PRO A 48 -9.61 -9.23 10.54
N GLY A 49 -9.73 -10.47 11.03
CA GLY A 49 -9.47 -11.69 10.26
C GLY A 49 -8.00 -11.98 9.96
N VAL A 50 -7.06 -11.30 10.61
CA VAL A 50 -5.61 -11.55 10.46
C VAL A 50 -5.01 -12.04 11.78
N GLU A 51 -4.33 -13.18 11.70
CA GLU A 51 -3.45 -13.69 12.75
C GLU A 51 -2.01 -13.53 12.25
N ALA A 52 -1.37 -12.42 12.63
CA ALA A 52 0.00 -12.13 12.21
C ALA A 52 1.01 -12.91 13.07
N PRO A 53 2.16 -13.34 12.50
CA PRO A 53 3.25 -13.94 13.27
C PRO A 53 3.74 -13.05 14.42
N SER A 54 4.29 -13.68 15.47
CA SER A 54 4.93 -12.95 16.57
C SER A 54 6.05 -12.06 16.05
N GLY A 55 6.15 -10.84 16.58
CA GLY A 55 7.14 -9.85 16.15
C GLY A 55 6.71 -8.96 14.99
N VAL A 56 5.64 -9.29 14.25
CA VAL A 56 5.11 -8.40 13.21
C VAL A 56 4.51 -7.14 13.82
N ARG A 57 5.11 -5.99 13.52
CA ARG A 57 4.67 -4.68 14.01
C ARG A 57 4.52 -3.68 12.89
N VAL A 58 3.50 -2.84 12.99
CA VAL A 58 3.15 -1.82 12.00
C VAL A 58 2.99 -0.45 12.66
N HIS A 59 3.05 0.60 11.84
CA HIS A 59 2.84 1.97 12.26
C HIS A 59 1.46 2.15 12.91
N SER A 60 1.42 2.63 14.16
CA SER A 60 0.17 2.72 14.92
C SER A 60 -0.89 3.58 14.22
N GLY A 61 -0.52 4.74 13.67
CA GLY A 61 -1.45 5.63 12.98
C GLY A 61 -2.05 5.00 11.71
N PHE A 62 -1.25 4.22 10.96
CA PHE A 62 -1.74 3.55 9.76
C PHE A 62 -2.69 2.40 10.13
N LEU A 63 -2.36 1.66 11.19
CA LEU A 63 -3.22 0.58 11.68
C LEU A 63 -4.56 1.14 12.19
N VAL A 64 -4.54 2.22 12.98
CA VAL A 64 -5.75 2.90 13.45
C VAL A 64 -6.59 3.38 12.27
N GLY A 65 -5.96 4.06 11.30
CA GLY A 65 -6.64 4.55 10.10
C GLY A 65 -7.31 3.42 9.31
N TRP A 66 -6.58 2.34 9.02
CA TRP A 66 -7.13 1.18 8.32
C TRP A 66 -8.27 0.52 9.12
N ASN A 67 -8.05 0.21 10.40
CA ASN A 67 -9.03 -0.48 11.23
C ASN A 67 -10.34 0.31 11.38
N SER A 68 -10.28 1.64 11.28
CA SER A 68 -11.46 2.52 11.33
C SER A 68 -12.45 2.29 10.17
N ILE A 69 -12.01 1.67 9.08
CA ILE A 69 -12.82 1.40 7.87
C ILE A 69 -12.86 -0.10 7.48
N ALA A 70 -12.03 -0.94 8.09
CA ALA A 70 -11.84 -2.34 7.69
C ALA A 70 -13.14 -3.16 7.66
N ILE A 71 -13.95 -3.11 8.73
CA ILE A 71 -15.19 -3.88 8.83
C ILE A 71 -16.20 -3.47 7.75
N GLN A 72 -16.33 -2.17 7.50
CA GLN A 72 -17.21 -1.66 6.44
C GLN A 72 -16.76 -2.17 5.07
N ILE A 73 -15.46 -2.13 4.79
CA ILE A 73 -14.89 -2.61 3.53
C ILE A 73 -15.11 -4.11 3.35
N ILE A 74 -14.83 -4.92 4.37
CA ILE A 74 -15.05 -6.37 4.35
C ILE A 74 -16.52 -6.67 4.05
N SER A 75 -17.45 -5.96 4.69
CA SER A 75 -18.88 -6.11 4.46
C SER A 75 -19.27 -5.81 3.01
N VAL A 76 -18.80 -4.68 2.45
CA VAL A 76 -19.06 -4.29 1.06
C VAL A 76 -18.48 -5.31 0.08
N ILE A 77 -17.23 -5.74 0.27
CA ILE A 77 -16.60 -6.74 -0.60
C ILE A 77 -17.38 -8.06 -0.54
N LYS A 78 -17.76 -8.52 0.65
CA LYS A 78 -18.58 -9.74 0.81
C LYS A 78 -19.91 -9.63 0.05
N GLN A 79 -20.57 -8.48 0.12
CA GLN A 79 -21.80 -8.22 -0.63
C GLN A 79 -21.56 -8.25 -2.15
N GLN A 80 -20.50 -7.60 -2.63
CA GLN A 80 -20.18 -7.58 -4.05
C GLN A 80 -19.86 -8.97 -4.60
N LEU A 81 -19.12 -9.79 -3.84
CA LEU A 81 -18.81 -11.17 -4.23
C LEU A 81 -20.04 -12.08 -4.23
N PHE A 82 -21.03 -11.81 -3.37
CA PHE A 82 -22.31 -12.52 -3.40
C PHE A 82 -23.11 -12.19 -4.66
N LEU A 83 -23.15 -10.92 -5.05
CA LEU A 83 -23.87 -10.45 -6.25
C LEU A 83 -23.15 -10.80 -7.55
N HIS A 84 -21.82 -10.93 -7.51
CA HIS A 84 -20.96 -11.13 -8.67
C HIS A 84 -19.93 -12.26 -8.39
N PRO A 85 -20.38 -13.53 -8.39
CA PRO A 85 -19.54 -14.68 -8.04
C PRO A 85 -18.45 -14.98 -9.08
N ASP A 86 -18.50 -14.32 -10.24
CA ASP A 86 -17.50 -14.38 -11.30
C ASP A 86 -16.25 -13.54 -11.01
N LEU A 87 -16.31 -12.61 -10.06
CA LEU A 87 -15.15 -11.88 -9.56
C LEU A 87 -14.15 -12.83 -8.90
N LYS A 88 -12.88 -12.74 -9.31
CA LYS A 88 -11.79 -13.61 -8.81
C LYS A 88 -10.61 -12.85 -8.23
N ASN A 89 -10.60 -11.54 -8.38
CA ASN A 89 -9.45 -10.71 -8.05
C ASN A 89 -9.85 -9.58 -7.10
N LEU A 90 -8.97 -9.28 -6.14
CA LEU A 90 -9.01 -8.06 -5.35
C LEU A 90 -7.74 -7.25 -5.64
N VAL A 91 -7.91 -5.97 -5.90
CA VAL A 91 -6.82 -5.03 -6.05
C VAL A 91 -6.95 -3.99 -4.96
N THR A 92 -5.87 -3.74 -4.23
CA THR A 92 -5.75 -2.60 -3.32
C THR A 92 -4.76 -1.61 -3.91
N THR A 93 -5.10 -0.33 -3.85
CA THR A 93 -4.23 0.71 -4.40
C THR A 93 -4.35 2.01 -3.64
N GLY A 94 -3.29 2.79 -3.67
CA GLY A 94 -3.29 4.13 -3.11
C GLY A 94 -1.96 4.85 -3.28
N HIS A 95 -2.03 6.17 -3.19
CA HIS A 95 -0.88 7.05 -3.23
C HIS A 95 -0.57 7.59 -1.84
N SER A 96 0.72 7.76 -1.53
CA SER A 96 1.22 8.28 -0.26
C SER A 96 0.69 7.48 0.94
N LEU A 97 0.08 8.12 1.95
CA LEU A 97 -0.66 7.47 3.02
C LEU A 97 -1.59 6.37 2.50
N GLY A 98 -2.34 6.67 1.43
CA GLY A 98 -3.29 5.72 0.84
C GLY A 98 -2.60 4.43 0.38
N GLY A 99 -1.35 4.51 -0.07
CA GLY A 99 -0.55 3.34 -0.44
C GLY A 99 -0.14 2.49 0.78
N SER A 100 0.22 3.13 1.89
CA SER A 100 0.49 2.43 3.16
C SER A 100 -0.76 1.73 3.68
N LEU A 101 -1.90 2.42 3.67
CA LEU A 101 -3.20 1.86 4.05
C LEU A 101 -3.64 0.74 3.10
N ALA A 102 -3.40 0.88 1.80
CA ALA A 102 -3.72 -0.15 0.81
C ALA A 102 -2.91 -1.43 1.04
N THR A 103 -1.66 -1.31 1.50
CA THR A 103 -0.82 -2.46 1.84
C THR A 103 -1.36 -3.20 3.08
N LEU A 104 -1.78 -2.46 4.13
CA LEU A 104 -2.48 -3.04 5.29
C LEU A 104 -3.84 -3.65 4.91
N ALA A 105 -4.55 -3.02 4.00
CA ALA A 105 -5.80 -3.54 3.46
C ALA A 105 -5.57 -4.86 2.72
N ALA A 106 -4.50 -4.96 1.94
CA ALA A 106 -4.19 -6.15 1.16
C ALA A 106 -4.08 -7.40 2.05
N ILE A 107 -3.34 -7.32 3.15
CA ILE A 107 -3.18 -8.47 4.07
C ILE A 107 -4.50 -8.85 4.71
N CYS A 108 -5.26 -7.86 5.18
CA CYS A 108 -6.58 -8.07 5.76
C CYS A 108 -7.52 -8.76 4.77
N LEU A 109 -7.60 -8.26 3.54
CA LEU A 109 -8.50 -8.80 2.52
C LEU A 109 -8.06 -10.17 2.02
N ARG A 110 -6.76 -10.43 1.87
CA ARG A 110 -6.24 -11.76 1.52
C ARG A 110 -6.64 -12.82 2.55
N ARG A 111 -6.58 -12.50 3.84
CA ARG A 111 -6.97 -13.43 4.91
C ARG A 111 -8.49 -13.62 5.03
N ASN A 112 -9.28 -12.56 4.81
CA ASN A 112 -10.74 -12.64 4.86
C ASN A 112 -11.35 -13.28 3.59
N PHE A 113 -10.67 -13.21 2.44
CA PHE A 113 -11.15 -13.72 1.16
C PHE A 113 -10.09 -14.61 0.48
N PRO A 114 -9.70 -15.75 1.09
CA PRO A 114 -8.58 -16.58 0.63
C PRO A 114 -8.82 -17.24 -0.74
N SER A 115 -10.07 -17.27 -1.22
CA SER A 115 -10.43 -17.77 -2.55
C SER A 115 -10.15 -16.77 -3.68
N LEU A 116 -9.80 -15.53 -3.37
CA LEU A 116 -9.50 -14.47 -4.34
C LEU A 116 -8.00 -14.26 -4.50
N THR A 117 -7.60 -13.85 -5.70
CA THR A 117 -6.23 -13.38 -5.93
C THR A 117 -6.13 -11.93 -5.52
N THR A 118 -5.48 -11.65 -4.39
CA THR A 118 -5.25 -10.28 -3.91
C THR A 118 -3.92 -9.72 -4.43
N ARG A 119 -3.99 -8.54 -5.06
CA ARG A 119 -2.84 -7.74 -5.51
C ARG A 119 -2.85 -6.37 -4.82
N THR A 120 -1.68 -5.80 -4.61
CA THR A 120 -1.53 -4.46 -4.03
C THR A 120 -0.52 -3.63 -4.82
N TYR A 121 -0.91 -2.37 -5.08
CA TYR A 121 -0.09 -1.39 -5.78
C TYR A 121 -0.02 -0.13 -4.93
N SER A 122 1.17 0.21 -4.44
CA SER A 122 1.39 1.42 -3.67
C SER A 122 2.27 2.40 -4.44
N TYR A 123 1.96 3.69 -4.35
CA TYR A 123 2.67 4.76 -5.05
C TYR A 123 3.17 5.78 -4.02
N GLY A 124 4.49 5.93 -3.87
CA GLY A 124 5.07 6.89 -2.92
C GLY A 124 4.76 6.61 -1.46
N ALA A 125 4.41 5.38 -1.12
CA ALA A 125 4.01 5.02 0.24
C ALA A 125 5.22 5.06 1.20
N PRO A 126 5.09 5.67 2.39
CA PRO A 126 6.09 5.55 3.45
C PRO A 126 6.17 4.12 4.01
N ARG A 127 7.28 3.82 4.70
CA ARG A 127 7.47 2.55 5.44
C ARG A 127 6.29 2.28 6.38
N ILE A 128 5.81 1.04 6.42
CA ILE A 128 4.57 0.69 7.13
C ILE A 128 4.77 -0.03 8.45
N GLY A 129 5.95 -0.60 8.69
CA GLY A 129 6.21 -1.44 9.85
C GLY A 129 7.67 -1.88 9.95
N ASN A 130 7.94 -2.82 10.84
CA ASN A 130 9.30 -3.35 11.07
C ASN A 130 9.74 -4.38 10.04
N LYS A 131 10.98 -4.88 10.15
CA LYS A 131 11.54 -5.90 9.26
C LYS A 131 10.69 -7.16 9.22
N GLU A 132 10.21 -7.63 10.36
CA GLU A 132 9.33 -8.78 10.47
C GLU A 132 8.02 -8.57 9.71
N SER A 133 7.45 -7.35 9.75
CA SER A 133 6.30 -7.01 8.91
C SER A 133 6.64 -7.03 7.43
N ALA A 134 7.78 -6.44 7.03
CA ALA A 134 8.23 -6.43 5.65
C ALA A 134 8.40 -7.84 5.07
N ASP A 135 9.00 -8.74 5.84
CA ASP A 135 9.15 -10.15 5.48
C ASP A 135 7.79 -10.86 5.41
N TYR A 136 6.92 -10.63 6.38
CA TYR A 136 5.56 -11.18 6.35
C TYR A 136 4.77 -10.74 5.11
N PHE A 137 4.84 -9.46 4.72
CA PHE A 137 4.22 -8.98 3.48
C PHE A 137 4.84 -9.62 2.23
N ASN A 138 6.17 -9.80 2.21
CA ASN A 138 6.85 -10.46 1.10
C ASN A 138 6.40 -11.91 0.93
N ASP A 139 6.31 -12.65 2.02
CA ASP A 139 5.90 -14.07 2.02
C ASP A 139 4.44 -14.23 1.58
N GLU A 140 3.56 -13.32 2.02
CA GLU A 140 2.14 -13.38 1.68
C GLU A 140 1.85 -13.00 0.23
N PHE A 141 2.53 -11.99 -0.31
CA PHE A 141 2.16 -11.43 -1.61
C PHE A 141 3.06 -11.84 -2.74
N GLY A 142 4.35 -12.06 -2.51
CA GLY A 142 5.26 -12.33 -3.60
C GLY A 142 5.17 -11.23 -4.68
N VAL A 143 5.10 -11.66 -5.94
CA VAL A 143 4.92 -10.80 -7.12
C VAL A 143 3.60 -10.03 -7.17
N ASN A 144 2.66 -10.29 -6.24
CA ASN A 144 1.37 -9.60 -6.18
C ASN A 144 1.42 -8.28 -5.38
N ALA A 145 2.55 -7.95 -4.76
CA ALA A 145 2.78 -6.65 -4.16
C ALA A 145 3.77 -5.84 -5.00
N SER A 146 3.36 -4.64 -5.40
CA SER A 146 4.19 -3.70 -6.15
C SER A 146 4.24 -2.37 -5.43
N ARG A 147 5.45 -1.95 -5.04
CA ARG A 147 5.71 -0.58 -4.59
C ARG A 147 6.36 0.19 -5.72
N VAL A 148 5.76 1.31 -6.08
CA VAL A 148 6.27 2.24 -7.08
C VAL A 148 6.74 3.51 -6.38
N VAL A 149 7.97 3.92 -6.66
CA VAL A 149 8.58 5.12 -6.09
C VAL A 149 9.14 5.96 -7.22
N HIS A 150 8.83 7.26 -7.22
CA HIS A 150 9.46 8.21 -8.14
C HIS A 150 10.89 8.54 -7.67
N SER A 151 11.83 8.73 -8.60
CA SER A 151 13.28 8.73 -8.35
C SER A 151 13.77 9.66 -7.23
N ASN A 152 13.12 10.80 -7.03
CA ASN A 152 13.49 11.81 -6.04
C ASN A 152 12.37 12.02 -5.01
N ASP A 153 11.41 11.09 -4.89
CA ASP A 153 10.35 11.22 -3.89
C ASP A 153 10.93 11.05 -2.48
N GLY A 154 10.75 12.08 -1.65
CA GLY A 154 11.24 12.11 -0.27
C GLY A 154 10.34 11.38 0.73
N VAL A 155 9.08 11.07 0.38
CA VAL A 155 8.09 10.48 1.32
C VAL A 155 8.39 9.03 1.69
N PRO A 156 8.77 8.12 0.76
CA PRO A 156 9.02 6.73 1.09
C PRO A 156 10.01 6.53 2.24
N THR A 157 11.03 7.39 2.32
CA THR A 157 12.09 7.28 3.32
C THR A 157 11.88 8.14 4.58
N MET A 158 10.76 8.88 4.69
CA MET A 158 10.48 9.79 5.81
C MET A 158 10.48 9.15 7.19
N ILE A 159 10.04 7.88 7.32
CA ILE A 159 10.21 7.13 8.57
C ILE A 159 11.52 6.35 8.45
N PRO A 160 12.60 6.73 9.14
CA PRO A 160 13.91 6.14 8.92
C PRO A 160 14.02 4.69 9.43
N THR A 161 14.92 3.92 8.82
CA THR A 161 15.23 2.55 9.26
C THR A 161 15.87 2.50 10.65
N SER A 162 16.48 3.60 11.12
CA SER A 162 17.01 3.73 12.48
C SER A 162 15.93 3.62 13.57
N LEU A 163 14.66 3.83 13.23
CA LEU A 163 13.51 3.58 14.12
C LEU A 163 12.96 2.15 14.01
N GLY A 164 13.68 1.26 13.31
CA GLY A 164 13.30 -0.14 13.11
C GLY A 164 12.30 -0.37 11.98
N TYR A 165 11.97 0.65 11.19
CA TYR A 165 11.05 0.54 10.06
C TYR A 165 11.72 0.00 8.81
N HIS A 166 11.00 -0.83 8.07
CA HIS A 166 11.44 -1.38 6.79
C HIS A 166 10.31 -1.38 5.78
N HIS A 167 10.65 -1.12 4.53
CA HIS A 167 9.78 -1.43 3.42
C HIS A 167 9.70 -2.94 3.18
N HIS A 168 8.52 -3.43 2.80
CA HIS A 168 8.43 -4.72 2.12
C HIS A 168 9.16 -4.67 0.77
N GLY A 169 9.49 -5.81 0.20
CA GLY A 169 10.10 -5.95 -1.11
C GLY A 169 9.12 -5.99 -2.27
N ALA A 170 9.67 -5.99 -3.48
CA ALA A 170 9.03 -6.56 -4.66
C ALA A 170 9.81 -7.83 -5.03
N PRO A 171 9.39 -9.03 -4.59
CA PRO A 171 10.21 -10.23 -4.79
C PRO A 171 10.31 -10.60 -6.27
N LEU A 172 11.55 -10.76 -6.73
CA LEU A 172 11.88 -11.41 -7.98
C LEU A 172 11.53 -12.90 -7.85
N ASN A 173 10.43 -13.33 -8.44
CA ASN A 173 10.28 -14.72 -8.89
C ASN A 173 9.15 -14.86 -9.91
N THR A 174 9.34 -14.28 -11.09
CA THR A 174 8.93 -14.90 -12.35
C THR A 174 9.88 -14.42 -13.43
N GLY A 175 10.39 -15.31 -14.29
CA GLY A 175 11.22 -14.98 -15.46
C GLY A 175 10.50 -14.17 -16.54
N ARG A 176 9.56 -13.30 -16.15
CA ARG A 176 8.86 -12.36 -17.01
C ARG A 176 9.11 -10.95 -16.48
N ARG A 177 10.01 -10.26 -17.16
CA ARG A 177 10.13 -8.80 -17.15
C ARG A 177 8.76 -8.23 -17.55
N ARG A 178 7.88 -7.95 -16.58
CA ARG A 178 6.71 -7.10 -16.84
C ARG A 178 7.26 -5.69 -16.98
N THR A 179 7.57 -5.32 -18.21
CA THR A 179 7.89 -3.96 -18.61
C THR A 179 6.64 -3.12 -18.33
N LEU A 180 6.53 -2.57 -17.13
CA LEU A 180 5.59 -1.52 -16.84
C LEU A 180 6.15 -0.26 -17.52
N SER A 181 5.52 0.11 -18.63
CA SER A 181 5.81 1.24 -19.53
C SER A 181 7.05 1.13 -20.41
N ARG A 182 6.91 1.66 -21.63
CA ARG A 182 7.94 1.86 -22.67
C ARG A 182 8.87 3.04 -22.36
N GLU A 183 9.00 3.44 -21.09
CA GLU A 183 9.93 4.49 -20.71
C GLU A 183 11.26 3.86 -20.23
N ASP A 184 12.36 4.21 -20.90
CA ASP A 184 13.73 3.78 -20.58
C ASP A 184 14.21 4.16 -19.15
N SER A 185 13.36 4.80 -18.35
CA SER A 185 13.63 5.33 -17.02
C SER A 185 13.19 4.43 -15.86
N THR A 186 12.29 3.44 -16.07
CA THR A 186 11.79 2.58 -14.98
C THR A 186 12.82 1.51 -14.60
N LYS A 187 13.29 1.56 -13.35
CA LYS A 187 14.26 0.60 -12.80
C LYS A 187 13.60 -0.30 -11.76
N GLN A 188 13.95 -1.59 -11.81
CA GLN A 188 13.56 -2.54 -10.78
C GLN A 188 14.60 -2.55 -9.66
N CYS A 189 14.13 -2.47 -8.41
CA CYS A 189 14.94 -2.44 -7.21
C CYS A 189 15.06 -3.82 -6.56
N SER A 190 16.04 -3.98 -5.68
CA SER A 190 16.25 -5.20 -4.89
C SER A 190 14.98 -5.62 -4.12
N PRO A 191 14.74 -6.94 -4.01
CA PRO A 191 13.57 -7.49 -3.33
C PRO A 191 13.61 -7.38 -1.80
N ASP A 192 14.69 -6.88 -1.20
CA ASP A 192 14.79 -6.63 0.24
C ASP A 192 14.05 -5.35 0.68
N GLY A 193 13.61 -4.53 -0.28
CA GLY A 193 12.81 -3.32 -0.02
C GLY A 193 13.63 -2.07 0.28
N GLU A 194 14.94 -2.18 0.51
CA GLU A 194 15.81 -1.06 0.93
C GLU A 194 17.05 -0.91 0.02
N ASP A 195 16.89 -1.12 -1.30
CA ASP A 195 17.98 -1.04 -2.28
C ASP A 195 18.65 0.36 -2.28
N PRO A 196 19.94 0.48 -1.92
CA PRO A 196 20.66 1.75 -1.91
C PRO A 196 20.92 2.33 -3.32
N ARG A 197 20.54 1.62 -4.39
CA ARG A 197 20.59 2.13 -5.78
C ARG A 197 19.24 2.70 -6.23
N CYS A 198 18.23 2.68 -5.36
CA CYS A 198 16.87 3.14 -5.60
C CYS A 198 16.43 4.16 -4.53
N SER A 199 15.18 4.08 -4.08
CA SER A 199 14.60 5.03 -3.14
C SER A 199 15.30 5.07 -1.78
N ALA A 200 16.01 4.01 -1.37
CA ALA A 200 16.69 4.01 -0.08
C ALA A 200 17.86 4.99 0.00
N SER A 201 18.45 5.41 -1.12
CA SER A 201 19.47 6.47 -1.17
C SER A 201 18.89 7.88 -1.27
N VAL A 202 17.57 8.02 -1.43
CA VAL A 202 16.93 9.33 -1.58
C VAL A 202 16.74 9.93 -0.18
N PRO A 203 17.36 11.10 0.11
CA PRO A 203 17.15 11.80 1.36
C PRO A 203 15.66 12.13 1.55
N SER A 204 15.18 11.97 2.78
CA SER A 204 13.82 12.37 3.12
C SER A 204 13.70 13.89 3.14
N GLU A 205 13.22 14.48 2.05
CA GLU A 205 12.84 15.90 1.96
C GLU A 205 11.34 16.13 2.20
N GLY A 206 10.61 15.09 2.60
CA GLY A 206 9.16 15.15 2.73
C GLY A 206 8.44 15.15 1.38
N VAL A 207 7.29 15.81 1.33
CA VAL A 207 6.48 15.94 0.12
C VAL A 207 7.14 16.90 -0.85
N ASN A 208 7.53 16.40 -2.03
CA ASN A 208 8.11 17.20 -3.10
C ASN A 208 7.43 16.92 -4.45
N ALA A 209 7.87 17.56 -5.52
CA ALA A 209 7.24 17.43 -6.85
C ALA A 209 7.23 15.97 -7.37
N ALA A 210 8.30 15.21 -7.08
CA ALA A 210 8.39 13.80 -7.41
C ALA A 210 7.33 12.97 -6.69
N HIS A 211 6.99 13.33 -5.45
CA HIS A 211 5.89 12.70 -4.71
C HIS A 211 4.53 12.87 -5.38
N MET A 212 4.32 13.89 -6.20
CA MET A 212 3.01 14.19 -6.76
C MET A 212 2.75 13.50 -8.12
N THR A 213 3.76 12.92 -8.75
CA THR A 213 3.66 12.43 -10.13
C THR A 213 4.12 10.98 -10.27
N TYR A 214 3.28 10.13 -10.87
CA TYR A 214 3.56 8.73 -11.10
C TYR A 214 3.15 8.35 -12.52
N PHE A 215 4.07 7.82 -13.34
CA PHE A 215 3.83 7.48 -14.74
C PHE A 215 3.21 8.63 -15.56
N GLY A 216 3.70 9.85 -15.36
CA GLY A 216 3.20 11.06 -16.03
C GLY A 216 1.83 11.55 -15.53
N ILE A 217 1.25 10.90 -14.52
CA ILE A 217 -0.04 11.28 -13.94
C ILE A 217 0.19 12.03 -12.63
N LEU A 218 -0.31 13.25 -12.55
CA LEU A 218 -0.36 14.01 -11.30
C LEU A 218 -1.45 13.43 -10.40
N ALA A 219 -1.13 13.17 -9.12
CA ALA A 219 -2.02 12.50 -8.17
C ALA A 219 -3.36 13.24 -7.95
N THR A 220 -3.39 14.56 -8.20
CA THR A 220 -4.58 15.40 -8.09
C THR A 220 -5.39 15.51 -9.39
N THR A 221 -5.00 14.81 -10.46
CA THR A 221 -5.70 14.85 -11.74
C THR A 221 -7.11 14.28 -11.59
N PRO A 222 -8.18 15.04 -11.92
CA PRO A 222 -9.54 14.53 -11.90
C PRO A 222 -9.77 13.65 -13.14
N PHE A 223 -9.97 12.35 -12.93
CA PHE A 223 -10.30 11.41 -14.01
C PHE A 223 -11.79 11.08 -14.10
N CYS A 224 -12.56 11.37 -13.05
CA CYS A 224 -14.00 11.21 -13.02
C CYS A 224 -14.63 12.59 -12.81
N ILE A 225 -15.25 13.13 -13.87
CA ILE A 225 -16.10 14.32 -13.85
C ILE A 225 -17.52 13.87 -14.19
#